data_AF-A0A9W5X0U8-F1
#
_entry.id   AF-A0A9W5X0U8-F1
#
_cell.length_a   1.000
_cell.length_b   1.000
_cell.length_c   1.000
_cell.angle_alpha   90.00
_cell.angle_beta   90.00
_cell.angle_gamma   90.00
#
_symmetry.space_group_name_H-M   'P 1'
#
loop_
_entity.id
_entity.type
_entity.pdbx_description
1 polymer ?
#
loop_
_entity_poly.entity_id
_entity_poly.type
_entity_poly.pdbx_seq_one_letter_code
_entity_poly.pdbx_strand_id
1 'polypeptide(L)'
;MVDSSFDFLSDAESEMLRAIVSRRKPAVYEHLRLGTAVSRADAEEIVNALGDELTNNLDDDWEPTEYGLAVSALLGRFNAARIARWPS
;
A
#
# COMPACT_ATOMS: atom_id res chain seq x y z
N MET A 1 -20.47 0.80 5.01
CA MET A 1 -19.74 -0.30 5.68
C MET A 1 -18.28 0.10 5.64
N VAL A 2 -17.62 0.24 6.78
CA VAL A 2 -16.19 0.60 6.81
C VAL A 2 -15.43 -0.61 6.28
N ASP A 3 -14.65 -0.41 5.23
CA ASP A 3 -13.78 -1.41 4.63
C ASP A 3 -12.71 -1.81 5.66
N SER A 4 -12.95 -2.91 6.38
CA SER A 4 -12.11 -3.42 7.47
C SER A 4 -10.85 -4.14 6.96
N SER A 5 -10.63 -4.18 5.64
CA SER A 5 -9.48 -4.86 5.03
C SER A 5 -8.14 -4.29 5.50
N PHE A 6 -8.14 -3.02 5.94
CA PHE A 6 -6.96 -2.28 6.40
C PHE A 6 -7.04 -1.82 7.87
N ASP A 7 -7.79 -2.53 8.72
CA ASP A 7 -7.90 -2.24 10.17
C ASP A 7 -6.55 -2.27 10.94
N PHE A 8 -5.49 -2.79 10.33
CA PHE A 8 -4.11 -2.81 10.86
C PHE A 8 -3.32 -1.53 10.56
N LEU A 9 -3.90 -0.63 9.77
CA LEU A 9 -3.38 0.70 9.46
C LEU A 9 -4.14 1.76 10.26
N SER A 10 -3.46 2.84 10.60
CA SER A 10 -4.11 4.09 11.02
C SER A 10 -4.88 4.74 9.87
N ASP A 11 -5.72 5.73 10.19
CA ASP A 11 -6.45 6.50 9.18
C ASP A 11 -5.49 7.21 8.20
N ALA A 12 -4.40 7.79 8.71
CA ALA A 12 -3.40 8.45 7.89
C ALA A 12 -2.65 7.47 6.96
N GLU A 13 -2.25 6.31 7.47
CA GLU A 13 -1.64 5.24 6.66
C GLU A 13 -2.63 4.72 5.60
N SER A 14 -3.92 4.61 5.94
CA SER A 14 -4.98 4.18 5.02
C SER A 14 -5.23 5.20 3.91
N GLU A 15 -5.25 6.49 4.23
CA GLU A 15 -5.36 7.57 3.25
C GLU A 15 -4.14 7.59 2.32
N MET A 16 -2.94 7.48 2.88
CA MET A 16 -1.70 7.41 2.11
C MET A 16 -1.67 6.21 1.17
N LEU A 17 -2.07 5.02 1.66
CA LEU A 17 -2.20 3.82 0.84
C LEU A 17 -3.14 4.05 -0.34
N ARG A 18 -4.34 4.57 -0.09
CA ARG A 18 -5.35 4.85 -1.13
C ARG A 18 -4.82 5.88 -2.15
N ALA A 19 -4.11 6.90 -1.70
CA ALA A 19 -3.50 7.90 -2.57
C ALA A 19 -2.41 7.28 -3.46
N ILE A 20 -1.53 6.43 -2.92
CA ILE A 20 -0.47 5.77 -3.70
C ILE A 20 -1.08 4.78 -4.70
N VAL A 21 -1.98 3.91 -4.25
CA VAL A 21 -2.61 2.87 -5.09
C VAL A 21 -3.44 3.50 -6.21
N SER A 22 -4.17 4.60 -5.96
CA SER A 22 -4.94 5.28 -7.00
C SER A 22 -4.06 5.85 -8.13
N ARG A 23 -2.85 6.32 -7.81
CA ARG A 23 -1.87 6.81 -8.80
C ARG A 23 -1.15 5.68 -9.53
N ARG A 24 -0.69 4.66 -8.79
CA ARG A 24 0.21 3.61 -9.29
C ARG A 24 -0.53 2.43 -9.92
N LYS A 25 -1.69 2.05 -9.36
CA LYS A 25 -2.47 0.86 -9.73
C LYS A 25 -3.99 1.18 -9.72
N PRO A 26 -4.47 2.05 -10.63
CA PRO A 26 -5.85 2.53 -10.62
C PRO A 26 -6.91 1.42 -10.71
N ALA A 27 -6.62 0.31 -11.40
CA ALA A 27 -7.52 -0.84 -11.45
C ALA A 27 -7.73 -1.49 -10.06
N VAL A 28 -6.64 -1.67 -9.30
CA VAL A 28 -6.71 -2.20 -7.93
C VAL A 28 -7.43 -1.20 -7.03
N TYR A 29 -7.17 0.10 -7.19
CA TYR A 29 -7.90 1.13 -6.44
C TYR A 29 -9.42 1.06 -6.67
N GLU A 30 -9.86 0.89 -7.92
CA GLU A 30 -11.29 0.75 -8.21
C GLU A 30 -11.89 -0.52 -7.58
N HIS A 31 -11.17 -1.65 -7.58
CA HIS A 31 -11.63 -2.84 -6.85
C HIS A 31 -11.81 -2.55 -5.35
N LEU A 32 -10.81 -1.93 -4.71
CA LEU A 32 -10.91 -1.53 -3.30
C LEU A 32 -12.08 -0.57 -3.03
N ARG A 33 -12.31 0.39 -3.94
CA ARG A 33 -13.39 1.38 -3.83
C ARG A 33 -14.77 0.75 -3.94
N LEU A 34 -14.93 -0.31 -4.74
CA LEU A 34 -16.17 -1.07 -4.87
C LEU A 34 -16.50 -1.89 -3.62
N GLY A 35 -15.61 -1.92 -2.62
CA GLY A 35 -15.80 -2.67 -1.37
C GLY A 35 -15.73 -4.18 -1.58
N THR A 36 -15.10 -4.64 -2.67
CA THR A 36 -14.81 -6.06 -2.85
C THR A 36 -13.73 -6.49 -1.86
N ALA A 37 -13.84 -7.71 -1.35
CA ALA A 37 -12.80 -8.27 -0.50
C ALA A 37 -11.46 -8.26 -1.23
N VAL A 38 -10.40 -7.80 -0.54
CA VAL A 38 -9.04 -7.77 -1.09
C VAL A 38 -8.61 -9.19 -1.43
N SER A 39 -8.30 -9.43 -2.70
CA SER A 39 -7.72 -10.70 -3.13
C SER A 39 -6.22 -10.74 -2.85
N ARG A 40 -5.65 -11.95 -2.91
CA ARG A 40 -4.19 -12.11 -2.86
C ARG A 40 -3.48 -11.32 -3.95
N ALA A 41 -4.00 -11.35 -5.17
CA ALA A 41 -3.41 -10.64 -6.30
C ALA A 41 -3.46 -9.13 -6.07
N ASP A 42 -4.57 -8.60 -5.54
CA ASP A 42 -4.65 -7.18 -5.16
C ASP A 42 -3.61 -6.83 -4.08
N ALA A 43 -3.45 -7.68 -3.07
CA ALA A 43 -2.48 -7.44 -2.01
C ALA A 43 -1.01 -7.48 -2.51
N GLU A 44 -0.69 -8.34 -3.47
CA GLU A 44 0.62 -8.36 -4.15
C GLU A 44 0.83 -7.09 -5.00
N GLU A 45 -0.18 -6.68 -5.77
CA GLU A 45 -0.11 -5.44 -6.56
C GLU A 45 0.01 -4.18 -5.69
N ILE A 46 -0.60 -4.16 -4.50
CA ILE A 46 -0.43 -3.06 -3.53
C ILE A 46 1.00 -3.02 -3.00
N VAL A 47 1.61 -4.16 -2.68
CA VAL A 47 3.03 -4.20 -2.29
C VAL A 47 3.93 -3.68 -3.40
N ASN A 48 3.67 -4.08 -4.65
CA ASN A 48 4.41 -3.58 -5.80
C ASN A 48 4.24 -2.05 -5.96
N ALA A 49 3.01 -1.54 -5.82
CA ALA A 49 2.74 -0.10 -5.89
C ALA A 49 3.52 0.71 -4.84
N LEU A 50 3.59 0.20 -3.61
CA LEU A 50 4.35 0.82 -2.52
C LEU A 50 5.86 0.75 -2.75
N GLY A 51 6.37 -0.38 -3.29
CA GLY A 51 7.77 -0.52 -3.67
C GLY A 51 8.18 0.45 -4.79
N ASP A 52 7.35 0.59 -5.82
CA ASP A 52 7.54 1.55 -6.90
C ASP A 52 7.49 3.00 -6.39
N GLU A 53 6.58 3.29 -5.44
CA GLU A 53 6.50 4.60 -4.80
C GLU A 53 7.77 4.91 -3.99
N LEU A 54 8.25 3.97 -3.19
CA LEU A 54 9.48 4.14 -2.42
C LEU A 54 10.68 4.40 -3.34
N THR A 55 10.83 3.59 -4.39
CA THR A 55 11.94 3.70 -5.35
C THR A 55 11.99 5.08 -6.02
N ASN A 56 10.83 5.68 -6.29
CA ASN A 56 10.74 7.02 -6.89
C ASN A 56 10.91 8.17 -5.90
N ASN A 57 11.05 7.88 -4.60
CA ASN A 57 11.20 8.87 -3.54
C ASN A 57 12.48 8.63 -2.73
N LEU A 58 13.49 8.11 -3.42
CA LEU A 58 14.88 8.13 -2.98
C LEU A 58 15.54 9.43 -3.45
N ASP A 59 16.49 9.93 -2.69
CA ASP A 59 17.33 11.07 -3.07
C ASP A 59 18.53 10.64 -3.94
N ASP A 60 19.42 11.59 -4.21
CA ASP A 60 20.60 11.37 -5.07
C ASP A 60 21.59 10.35 -4.47
N ASP A 61 21.54 10.12 -3.15
CA ASP A 61 22.36 9.15 -2.43
C ASP A 61 21.65 7.79 -2.27
N TRP A 62 20.49 7.60 -2.93
CA TRP A 62 19.62 6.43 -2.82
C TRP A 62 19.02 6.23 -1.42
N GLU A 63 19.00 7.28 -0.59
CA GLU A 63 18.34 7.24 0.71
C GLU A 63 16.87 7.67 0.58
N PRO A 64 15.93 7.09 1.35
CA PRO A 64 14.56 7.54 1.32
C PRO A 64 14.44 8.99 1.80
N THR A 65 13.77 9.82 1.01
CA THR A 65 13.31 11.16 1.45
C THR A 65 12.38 11.05 2.67
N GLU A 66 12.00 12.17 3.29
CA GLU A 66 11.02 12.16 4.39
C GLU A 66 9.71 11.43 3.99
N TYR A 67 9.21 11.71 2.78
CA TYR A 67 8.06 10.98 2.24
C TYR A 67 8.41 9.52 1.96
N GLY A 68 9.59 9.24 1.40
CA GLY A 68 10.09 7.88 1.19
C GLY A 68 10.15 7.04 2.48
N LEU A 69 10.55 7.62 3.61
CA LEU A 69 10.55 6.96 4.92
C LEU A 69 9.13 6.57 5.34
N ALA A 70 8.15 7.45 5.13
CA ALA A 70 6.75 7.15 5.41
C ALA A 70 6.22 6.02 4.49
N VAL A 71 6.56 6.03 3.20
CA VAL A 71 6.23 4.94 2.26
C VAL A 71 6.87 3.62 2.69
N SER A 72 8.14 3.65 3.12
CA SER A 72 8.87 2.47 3.58
C SER A 72 8.23 1.85 4.84
N ALA A 73 7.85 2.69 5.81
CA ALA A 73 7.13 2.23 7.00
C ALA A 73 5.78 1.60 6.64
N LEU A 74 5.01 2.25 5.76
CA LEU A 74 3.74 1.72 5.26
C LEU A 74 3.91 0.39 4.52
N LEU A 75 4.92 0.28 3.64
CA LEU A 75 5.28 -0.95 2.92
C LEU A 75 5.60 -2.09 3.89
N GLY A 76 6.44 -1.84 4.90
CA GLY A 76 6.79 -2.83 5.91
C GLY A 76 5.55 -3.36 6.65
N ARG A 77 4.67 -2.45 7.08
CA ARG A 77 3.44 -2.79 7.79
C ARG A 77 2.45 -3.55 6.91
N PHE A 78 2.23 -3.09 5.69
CA PHE A 78 1.34 -3.75 4.74
C PHE A 78 1.85 -5.14 4.35
N ASN A 79 3.14 -5.29 4.07
CA ASN A 79 3.70 -6.58 3.69
C ASN A 79 3.63 -7.61 4.83
N ALA A 80 3.82 -7.19 6.07
CA ALA A 80 3.60 -8.05 7.24
C ALA A 80 2.15 -8.54 7.34
N ALA A 81 1.18 -7.63 7.15
CA ALA A 81 -0.23 -8.00 7.13
C ALA A 81 -0.57 -8.91 5.94
N ARG A 82 0.02 -8.67 4.77
CA ARG A 82 -0.17 -9.50 3.58
C ARG A 82 0.22 -10.94 3.82
N ILE A 83 1.36 -11.19 4.44
CA ILE A 83 1.83 -12.54 4.77
C ILE A 83 0.84 -13.27 5.69
N ALA A 84 0.22 -12.55 6.64
CA ALA A 84 -0.72 -13.15 7.59
C ALA A 84 -2.13 -13.36 7.02
N ARG A 85 -2.62 -12.43 6.18
CA ARG A 85 -4.02 -12.37 5.74
C ARG A 85 -4.26 -12.92 4.34
N TRP A 86 -3.27 -12.83 3.47
CA TRP A 86 -3.33 -13.29 2.08
C TRP A 86 -2.09 -14.15 1.75
N PRO A 87 -1.91 -15.29 2.44
CA PRO A 87 -0.76 -16.16 2.24
C PRO A 87 -0.71 -16.77 0.84
N SER A 88 0.51 -17.08 0.41
CA SER A 88 0.83 -17.70 -0.88
C SER A 88 0.36 -19.13 -1.03
#